data_AF-A0A7Y6URB4-F1
#
_entry.id   AF-A0A7Y6URB4-F1
#
_cell.length_a   1.000
_cell.length_b   1.000
_cell.length_c   1.000
_cell.angle_alpha   90.00
_cell.angle_beta   90.00
_cell.angle_gamma   90.00
#
_symmetry.space_group_name_H-M   'P 1'
#
loop_
_entity.id
_entity.type
_entity.pdbx_description
1 polymer ?
#
loop_
_entity_poly.entity_id
_entity_poly.type
_entity_poly.pdbx_seq_one_letter_code
_entity_poly.pdbx_strand_id
1 'polypeptide(L)'
;MVDYPGFNYKSMENLQAFSQVGSPDVVTFGIQFEESRSPAELLAYKLDWYGKQTVPHKASASGLLEFETKATSTSPFENNDVFAAEIGEEVVLDCSPNRAKESPRCQMNFEWKGFLVTAGFSRERLPAWKNIKEKITKKLNCWQKNTNLNGECSAER
;
A
#
# COMPACT_ATOMS: atom_id res chain seq x y z
N MET A 1 -6.12 -4.06 -10.66
CA MET A 1 -5.94 -5.17 -9.69
C MET A 1 -5.06 -6.22 -10.32
N VAL A 2 -4.09 -6.77 -9.58
CA VAL A 2 -3.12 -7.75 -10.08
C VAL A 2 -2.84 -8.82 -9.03
N ASP A 3 -2.43 -10.03 -9.43
CA ASP A 3 -1.95 -11.03 -8.46
C ASP A 3 -0.59 -10.67 -7.86
N TYR A 4 -0.30 -11.27 -6.72
CA TYR A 4 1.02 -11.35 -6.14
C TYR A 4 1.48 -12.82 -6.14
N PRO A 5 2.79 -13.11 -6.35
CA PRO A 5 3.87 -12.18 -6.69
C PRO A 5 3.98 -11.85 -8.19
N GLY A 6 3.12 -12.41 -9.04
CA GLY A 6 3.22 -12.34 -10.51
C GLY A 6 2.86 -10.99 -11.14
N PHE A 7 1.98 -10.20 -10.52
CA PHE A 7 1.46 -8.93 -11.02
C PHE A 7 0.71 -9.02 -12.37
N ASN A 8 0.16 -10.19 -12.70
CA ASN A 8 -0.70 -10.43 -13.85
C ASN A 8 -2.11 -9.85 -13.64
N TYR A 9 -2.75 -9.39 -14.72
CA TYR A 9 -4.12 -8.86 -14.67
C TYR A 9 -5.14 -9.98 -14.40
N LYS A 10 -6.10 -9.76 -13.49
CA LYS A 10 -7.12 -10.76 -13.12
C LYS A 10 -8.45 -10.51 -13.84
N SER A 11 -9.05 -11.57 -14.38
CA SER A 11 -10.41 -11.61 -14.96
C SER A 11 -11.52 -11.57 -13.89
N MET A 12 -12.77 -11.26 -14.30
CA MET A 12 -13.95 -11.13 -13.42
C MET A 12 -14.28 -12.39 -12.59
N GLU A 13 -14.05 -13.59 -13.10
CA GLU A 13 -14.32 -14.84 -12.35
C GLU A 13 -13.42 -15.00 -11.11
N ASN A 14 -12.20 -14.44 -11.14
CA ASN A 14 -11.30 -14.44 -9.98
C ASN A 14 -11.69 -13.38 -8.93
N LEU A 15 -12.49 -12.36 -9.28
CA LEU A 15 -13.00 -11.35 -8.35
C LEU A 15 -14.07 -11.93 -7.40
N GLN A 16 -14.80 -12.97 -7.80
CA GLN A 16 -15.78 -13.63 -6.94
C GLN A 16 -15.13 -14.58 -5.91
N ALA A 17 -14.00 -15.20 -6.27
CA ALA A 17 -13.18 -15.97 -5.33
C ALA A 17 -12.50 -15.08 -4.26
N PHE A 18 -12.38 -13.77 -4.51
CA PHE A 18 -11.73 -12.77 -3.63
C PHE A 18 -12.55 -12.41 -2.38
N SER A 19 -13.88 -12.55 -2.41
CA SER A 19 -14.75 -12.29 -1.25
C SER A 19 -14.72 -13.41 -0.20
N GLN A 20 -13.98 -14.49 -0.42
CA GLN A 20 -13.88 -15.61 0.50
C GLN A 20 -12.77 -15.40 1.54
N VAL A 21 -13.07 -15.69 2.80
CA VAL A 21 -12.10 -15.71 3.89
C VAL A 21 -10.99 -16.72 3.55
N GLY A 22 -9.75 -16.25 3.43
CA GLY A 22 -8.60 -17.07 3.02
C GLY A 22 -8.19 -16.97 1.54
N SER A 23 -8.86 -16.11 0.74
CA SER A 23 -8.47 -15.86 -0.65
C SER A 23 -7.15 -15.07 -0.76
N PRO A 24 -6.16 -15.52 -1.56
CA PRO A 24 -4.76 -15.06 -1.46
C PRO A 24 -4.42 -13.79 -2.27
N ASP A 25 -3.40 -13.07 -1.78
CA ASP A 25 -2.35 -12.42 -2.58
C ASP A 25 -2.77 -11.54 -3.77
N VAL A 26 -3.55 -10.50 -3.51
CA VAL A 26 -3.85 -9.47 -4.51
C VAL A 26 -3.25 -8.14 -4.09
N VAL A 27 -2.68 -7.45 -5.08
CA VAL A 27 -2.32 -6.04 -4.97
C VAL A 27 -3.30 -5.24 -5.82
N THR A 28 -4.04 -4.33 -5.18
CA THR A 28 -4.75 -3.27 -5.87
C THR A 28 -3.89 -2.04 -5.90
N PHE A 29 -3.92 -1.27 -6.98
CA PHE A 29 -3.32 0.06 -6.98
C PHE A 29 -4.05 0.97 -7.94
N GLY A 30 -4.02 2.28 -7.64
CA GLY A 30 -4.61 3.35 -8.42
C GLY A 30 -3.72 4.59 -8.37
N ILE A 31 -3.89 5.45 -9.37
CA ILE A 31 -3.21 6.74 -9.48
C ILE A 31 -4.25 7.82 -9.20
N GLN A 32 -3.93 8.76 -8.31
CA GLN A 32 -4.77 9.92 -8.08
C GLN A 32 -4.34 11.05 -9.03
N PHE A 33 -5.28 11.54 -9.85
CA PHE A 33 -5.04 12.57 -10.86
C PHE A 33 -5.39 13.99 -10.39
N GLU A 34 -6.08 14.11 -9.25
CA GLU A 34 -6.41 15.39 -8.62
C GLU A 34 -5.28 15.85 -7.70
N GLU A 35 -5.35 17.10 -7.24
CA GLU A 35 -4.45 17.62 -6.22
C GLU A 35 -4.45 16.67 -5.01
N SER A 36 -3.31 16.04 -4.78
CA SER A 36 -3.15 14.99 -3.78
C SER A 36 -2.08 15.42 -2.80
N ARG A 37 -2.30 15.08 -1.53
CA ARG A 37 -1.31 15.29 -0.48
C ARG A 37 -0.07 14.45 -0.81
N SER A 38 1.11 15.05 -0.64
CA SER A 38 2.38 14.32 -0.67
C SER A 38 2.38 13.20 0.37
N PRO A 39 3.22 12.16 0.21
CA PRO A 39 3.39 11.15 1.24
C PRO A 39 3.71 11.74 2.62
N ALA A 40 4.53 12.79 2.69
CA ALA A 40 4.84 13.46 3.96
C ALA A 40 3.61 14.10 4.63
N GLU A 41 2.76 14.79 3.85
CA GLU A 41 1.50 15.36 4.37
C GLU A 41 0.50 14.28 4.77
N LEU A 42 0.45 13.16 4.03
CA LEU A 42 -0.36 12.00 4.39
C LEU A 42 0.12 11.36 5.69
N LEU A 43 1.42 11.28 5.91
CA LEU A 43 1.98 10.80 7.17
C LEU A 43 1.51 11.69 8.32
N ALA A 44 1.76 12.99 8.24
CA ALA A 44 1.36 13.94 9.28
C ALA A 44 -0.14 13.85 9.60
N TYR A 45 -0.98 13.79 8.56
CA TYR A 45 -2.42 13.61 8.73
C TYR A 45 -2.78 12.29 9.40
N LYS A 46 -2.17 11.17 9.00
CA LYS A 46 -2.44 9.85 9.60
C LYS A 46 -1.98 9.78 11.04
N LEU A 47 -0.83 10.37 11.38
CA LEU A 47 -0.34 10.40 12.76
C LEU A 47 -1.29 11.18 13.66
N ASP A 48 -1.82 12.31 13.18
CA ASP A 48 -2.81 13.08 13.92
C ASP A 48 -4.14 12.32 14.05
N TRP A 49 -4.71 11.91 12.91
CA TRP A 49 -6.02 11.27 12.85
C TRP A 49 -6.09 9.93 13.59
N TYR A 50 -5.03 9.11 13.54
CA TYR A 50 -4.95 7.83 14.25
C TYR A 50 -4.38 7.99 15.67
N GLY A 51 -4.07 9.20 16.13
CA GLY A 51 -3.56 9.41 17.49
C GLY A 51 -2.18 8.77 17.73
N LYS A 52 -1.27 8.81 16.75
CA LYS A 52 0.08 8.25 16.85
C LYS A 52 1.10 9.27 17.35
N GLN A 53 2.14 8.76 18.02
CA GLN A 53 3.33 9.51 18.35
C GLN A 53 4.05 9.97 17.08
N THR A 54 4.83 11.05 17.17
CA THR A 54 5.59 11.59 16.03
C THR A 54 7.00 11.02 15.92
N VAL A 55 7.50 10.40 16.98
CA VAL A 55 8.83 9.77 17.01
C VAL A 55 8.66 8.29 16.66
N PRO A 56 9.22 7.82 15.53
CA PRO A 56 9.12 6.42 15.17
C PRO A 56 10.21 5.57 15.83
N HIS A 57 9.99 4.26 15.83
CA HIS A 57 11.03 3.26 16.04
C HIS A 57 11.19 2.39 14.79
N LYS A 58 12.28 1.64 14.68
CA LYS A 58 12.52 0.78 13.53
C LYS A 58 11.82 -0.57 13.70
N ALA A 59 10.92 -0.91 12.79
CA ALA A 59 10.25 -2.20 12.74
C ALA A 59 11.16 -3.25 12.08
N SER A 60 11.68 -4.18 12.88
CA SER A 60 12.65 -5.19 12.45
C SER A 60 12.16 -6.08 11.30
N ALA A 61 10.85 -6.37 11.24
CA ALA A 61 10.27 -7.29 10.28
C ALA A 61 10.10 -6.70 8.86
N SER A 62 9.95 -5.38 8.73
CA SER A 62 9.67 -4.70 7.46
C SER A 62 10.78 -3.74 7.02
N GLY A 63 11.68 -3.38 7.95
CA GLY A 63 12.67 -2.32 7.74
C GLY A 63 12.05 -0.92 7.63
N LEU A 64 10.79 -0.76 8.06
CA LEU A 64 10.07 0.52 8.09
C LEU A 64 10.24 1.21 9.45
N LEU A 65 9.96 2.51 9.47
CA LEU A 65 9.73 3.29 10.69
C LEU A 65 8.27 3.10 11.11
N GLU A 66 8.03 2.66 12.34
CA GLU A 66 6.70 2.42 12.92
C GLU A 66 6.38 3.46 13.99
N PHE A 67 5.13 3.92 14.01
CA PHE A 67 4.66 4.97 14.93
C PHE A 67 3.66 4.39 15.93
N GLU A 68 4.01 4.46 17.20
CA GLU A 68 3.20 3.95 18.30
C GLU A 68 1.98 4.82 18.57
N THR A 69 0.94 4.24 19.13
CA THR A 69 -0.24 4.98 19.60
C THR A 69 0.10 5.84 20.82
N LYS A 70 -0.44 7.06 20.88
CA LYS A 70 -0.37 7.91 22.09
C LYS A 70 -1.18 7.26 23.20
N ALA A 71 -0.67 7.25 24.43
CA ALA A 71 -1.38 6.69 25.59
C ALA A 71 -2.76 7.33 25.85
N THR A 72 -2.94 8.59 25.41
CA THR A 72 -4.19 9.35 25.55
C THR A 72 -5.03 9.37 24.28
N SER A 73 -4.72 8.53 23.29
CA SER A 73 -5.50 8.44 22.07
C SER A 73 -6.93 8.01 22.40
N THR A 74 -7.89 8.61 21.69
CA THR A 74 -9.30 8.20 21.68
C THR A 74 -9.79 7.99 20.25
N SER A 75 -8.86 7.87 19.29
CA SER A 75 -9.20 7.73 17.89
C SER A 75 -9.84 6.35 17.65
N PRO A 76 -10.95 6.26 16.90
CA PRO A 76 -11.50 4.96 16.53
C PRO A 76 -10.55 4.14 15.63
N PHE A 77 -9.50 4.78 15.10
CA PHE A 77 -8.48 4.16 14.25
C PHE A 77 -7.14 3.98 14.96
N GLU A 78 -7.06 4.16 16.27
CA GLU A 78 -5.80 4.11 17.02
C GLU A 78 -5.07 2.76 16.95
N ASN A 79 -5.82 1.69 16.68
CA ASN A 79 -5.31 0.34 16.53
C ASN A 79 -4.83 0.04 15.10
N ASN A 80 -4.93 0.98 14.16
CA ASN A 80 -4.28 0.86 12.86
C ASN A 80 -2.80 1.19 13.03
N ASP A 81 -1.92 0.37 12.46
CA ASP A 81 -0.48 0.66 12.50
C ASP A 81 -0.12 1.62 11.38
N VAL A 82 0.79 2.55 11.66
CA VAL A 82 1.28 3.52 10.69
C VAL A 82 2.77 3.30 10.54
N PHE A 83 3.20 3.22 9.28
CA PHE A 83 4.60 3.05 8.92
C PHE A 83 5.02 4.12 7.91
N ALA A 84 6.31 4.44 7.91
CA ALA A 84 6.96 5.21 6.86
C ALA A 84 8.26 4.52 6.45
N ALA A 85 8.68 4.67 5.20
CA ALA A 85 10.03 4.26 4.83
C ALA A 85 11.07 5.24 5.41
N GLU A 86 12.31 4.78 5.52
CA GLU A 86 13.42 5.64 5.94
C GLU A 86 13.62 6.80 4.95
N ILE A 87 14.33 7.84 5.40
CA ILE A 87 14.59 9.07 4.66
C ILE A 87 15.08 8.73 3.23
N GLY A 88 14.44 9.34 2.23
CA GLY A 88 14.76 9.16 0.80
C GLY A 88 13.80 8.25 0.05
N GLU A 89 12.97 7.46 0.74
CA GLU A 89 11.85 6.75 0.14
C GLU A 89 10.54 7.37 0.63
N GLU A 90 9.92 8.24 -0.16
CA GLU A 90 8.64 8.90 0.17
C GLU A 90 7.46 7.90 0.10
N VAL A 91 7.36 7.06 1.13
CA VAL A 91 6.37 5.97 1.22
C VAL A 91 5.75 5.99 2.61
N VAL A 92 4.43 5.96 2.65
CA VAL A 92 3.63 5.86 3.89
C VAL A 92 2.70 4.68 3.78
N LEU A 93 2.66 3.86 4.83
CA LEU A 93 1.77 2.74 4.92
C LEU A 93 0.89 2.85 6.17
N ASP A 94 -0.34 2.38 6.05
CA ASP A 94 -1.16 2.09 7.21
C ASP A 94 -1.86 0.76 7.06
N CYS A 95 -1.92 0.00 8.17
CA CYS A 95 -2.45 -1.34 8.18
C CYS A 95 -3.53 -1.49 9.24
N SER A 96 -4.64 -2.12 8.87
CA SER A 96 -5.69 -2.46 9.83
C SER A 96 -5.16 -3.45 10.88
N PRO A 97 -5.73 -3.44 12.10
CA PRO A 97 -5.38 -4.42 13.12
C PRO A 97 -5.74 -5.84 12.68
N ASN A 98 -5.07 -6.82 13.27
CA ASN A 98 -5.42 -8.22 13.12
C ASN A 98 -6.72 -8.50 13.89
N ARG A 99 -7.84 -8.67 13.18
CA ARG A 99 -9.14 -9.03 13.78
C ARG A 99 -9.54 -10.43 13.32
N ALA A 100 -10.07 -11.25 14.23
CA ALA A 100 -10.37 -12.67 13.96
C ALA A 100 -11.37 -12.93 12.81
N LYS A 101 -12.12 -11.92 12.36
CA LYS A 101 -13.15 -12.03 11.32
C LYS A 101 -12.88 -11.17 10.08
N GLU A 102 -11.74 -10.49 10.02
CA GLU A 102 -11.38 -9.60 8.91
C GLU A 102 -9.97 -9.97 8.41
N SER A 103 -9.78 -10.05 7.10
CA SER A 103 -8.43 -10.18 6.55
C SER A 103 -7.72 -8.84 6.70
N PRO A 104 -6.66 -8.73 7.53
CA PRO A 104 -5.99 -7.46 7.77
C PRO A 104 -5.30 -6.98 6.49
N ARG A 105 -5.43 -5.68 6.19
CA ARG A 105 -4.90 -5.08 4.96
C ARG A 105 -4.05 -3.86 5.25
N CYS A 106 -3.08 -3.64 4.38
CA CYS A 106 -2.28 -2.43 4.34
C CYS A 106 -2.65 -1.59 3.12
N GLN A 107 -2.67 -0.28 3.29
CA GLN A 107 -2.61 0.70 2.22
C GLN A 107 -1.21 1.31 2.21
N MET A 108 -0.60 1.42 1.04
CA MET A 108 0.69 2.06 0.80
C MET A 108 0.49 3.23 -0.16
N ASN A 109 1.05 4.38 0.19
CA ASN A 109 0.97 5.61 -0.58
C ASN A 109 2.39 6.05 -0.92
N PHE A 110 2.67 6.30 -2.20
CA PHE A 110 3.99 6.74 -2.66
C PHE A 110 3.86 7.61 -3.91
N GLU A 111 4.87 8.43 -4.20
CA GLU A 111 4.88 9.24 -5.40
C GLU A 111 5.41 8.47 -6.63
N TRP A 112 4.73 8.64 -7.77
CA TRP A 112 5.23 8.25 -9.08
C TRP A 112 5.02 9.41 -10.07
N LYS A 113 6.12 10.04 -10.49
CA LYS A 113 6.15 11.14 -11.49
C LYS A 113 5.19 12.31 -11.15
N GLY A 114 5.17 12.73 -9.88
CA GLY A 114 4.30 13.81 -9.40
C GLY A 114 2.85 13.38 -9.15
N PHE A 115 2.50 12.10 -9.33
CA PHE A 115 1.19 11.57 -8.96
C PHE A 115 1.28 10.69 -7.72
N LEU A 116 0.28 10.79 -6.85
CA LEU A 116 0.13 9.88 -5.73
C LEU A 116 -0.39 8.53 -6.23
N VAL A 117 0.33 7.46 -5.88
CA VAL A 117 -0.10 6.08 -6.09
C VAL A 117 -0.55 5.50 -4.77
N THR A 118 -1.79 4.99 -4.73
CA THR A 118 -2.33 4.25 -3.59
C THR A 118 -2.37 2.78 -3.94
N ALA A 119 -1.80 1.92 -3.10
CA ALA A 119 -1.78 0.48 -3.27
C ALA A 119 -2.35 -0.24 -2.03
N GLY A 120 -3.24 -1.21 -2.24
CA GLY A 120 -3.80 -2.05 -1.17
C GLY A 120 -3.31 -3.49 -1.29
N PHE A 121 -2.93 -4.10 -0.17
CA PHE A 121 -2.48 -5.50 -0.12
C PHE A 121 -2.69 -6.15 1.26
N SER A 122 -2.57 -7.47 1.35
CA SER A 122 -2.66 -8.21 2.63
C SER A 122 -1.56 -7.78 3.60
N ARG A 123 -1.90 -7.60 4.88
CA ARG A 123 -0.92 -7.22 5.92
C ARG A 123 0.26 -8.19 6.01
N GLU A 124 0.06 -9.47 5.72
CA GLU A 124 1.12 -10.48 5.67
C GLU A 124 2.22 -10.17 4.64
N ARG A 125 1.94 -9.29 3.67
CA ARG A 125 2.90 -8.84 2.65
C ARG A 125 3.63 -7.55 3.03
N LEU A 126 3.45 -7.04 4.24
CA LEU A 126 4.18 -5.87 4.73
C LEU A 126 5.71 -6.00 4.56
N PRO A 127 6.37 -7.14 4.85
CA PRO A 127 7.81 -7.29 4.58
C PRO A 127 8.21 -7.16 3.10
N ALA A 128 7.27 -7.36 2.17
CA ALA A 128 7.49 -7.30 0.73
C ALA A 128 7.14 -5.94 0.10
N TRP A 129 6.90 -4.89 0.90
CA TRP A 129 6.43 -3.59 0.43
C TRP A 129 7.31 -2.96 -0.67
N LYS A 130 8.65 -3.10 -0.57
CA LYS A 130 9.59 -2.60 -1.60
C LYS A 130 9.36 -3.28 -2.95
N ASN A 131 9.31 -4.61 -2.95
CA ASN A 131 9.05 -5.38 -4.17
C ASN A 131 7.67 -5.03 -4.78
N ILE A 132 6.65 -4.82 -3.94
CA ILE A 132 5.32 -4.37 -4.38
C ILE A 132 5.42 -3.01 -5.07
N LYS A 133 6.05 -2.01 -4.44
CA LYS A 133 6.25 -0.66 -5.00
C LYS A 133 7.00 -0.72 -6.34
N GLU A 134 8.08 -1.50 -6.41
CA GLU A 134 8.87 -1.67 -7.63
C GLU A 134 8.06 -2.27 -8.77
N LYS A 135 7.30 -3.35 -8.51
CA LYS A 135 6.45 -4.00 -9.51
C LYS A 135 5.33 -3.06 -9.99
N ILE A 136 4.70 -2.32 -9.09
CA ILE A 136 3.72 -1.28 -9.47
C ILE A 136 4.39 -0.23 -10.37
N THR A 137 5.52 0.32 -9.95
CA THR A 137 6.25 1.35 -10.70
C THR A 137 6.66 0.87 -12.10
N LYS A 138 7.16 -0.37 -12.23
CA LYS A 138 7.47 -0.99 -13.52
C LYS A 138 6.23 -1.06 -14.41
N LYS A 139 5.09 -1.46 -13.84
CA LYS A 139 3.82 -1.58 -14.58
C LYS A 139 3.29 -0.22 -15.04
N LEU A 140 3.33 0.79 -14.17
CA LEU A 140 2.99 2.17 -14.48
C LEU A 140 3.87 2.76 -15.60
N ASN A 141 5.19 2.55 -15.51
CA ASN A 141 6.14 2.98 -16.54
C ASN A 141 5.91 2.26 -17.88
N CYS A 142 5.56 0.98 -17.87
CA CYS A 142 5.19 0.25 -19.08
C CYS A 142 3.93 0.85 -19.71
N TRP A 143 2.87 1.06 -18.93
CA TRP A 143 1.62 1.63 -19.42
C TRP A 143 1.81 3.02 -20.01
N GLN A 144 2.65 3.86 -19.40
CA GLN A 144 2.96 5.18 -19.94
C GLN A 144 3.71 5.12 -21.28
N LYS A 145 4.62 4.16 -21.46
CA LYS A 145 5.35 3.98 -22.73
C LYS A 145 4.48 3.38 -23.83
N ASN A 146 3.55 2.50 -23.45
CA ASN A 146 2.72 1.72 -24.38
C ASN A 146 1.34 2.33 -24.66
N THR A 147 1.11 3.62 -24.35
CA THR A 147 -0.12 4.32 -24.76
C THR A 147 -0.31 4.40 -26.29
N ASN A 148 0.67 3.95 -27.09
CA ASN A 148 0.60 3.92 -28.55
C ASN A 148 0.52 2.53 -29.20
N LEU A 149 0.64 1.40 -28.48
CA LEU A 149 0.54 0.06 -29.10
C LEU A 149 -0.08 -0.98 -28.13
N ASN A 150 -1.10 -1.66 -28.65
CA ASN A 150 -1.91 -2.68 -27.97
C ASN A 150 -1.09 -3.79 -27.28
N GLY A 151 -1.20 -3.91 -25.95
CA GLY A 151 -1.28 -5.22 -25.29
C GLY A 151 -0.09 -5.76 -24.47
N GLU A 152 1.11 -5.18 -24.50
CA GLU A 152 2.30 -5.87 -23.93
C GLU A 152 2.52 -5.71 -22.42
N CYS A 153 1.85 -4.79 -21.73
CA CYS A 153 2.08 -4.54 -20.30
C CYS A 153 1.34 -5.48 -19.33
N SER A 154 0.79 -6.57 -19.85
CA SER A 154 -0.07 -7.53 -19.11
C SER A 154 0.48 -8.96 -19.09
N ALA A 155 1.56 -9.24 -19.82
CA ALA A 155 2.15 -10.57 -19.91
C ALA A 155 3.68 -10.47 -19.77
N GLU A 156 4.20 -10.67 -18.56
CA GLU A 156 5.51 -11.31 -18.45
C GLU A 156 5.26 -12.78 -18.83
N ARG A 157 5.80 -13.23 -19.98
CA ARG A 157 5.75 -14.63 -20.43
C ARG A 157 6.46 -15.56 -19.45
#